data_AF-A0A518HX40-F1
#
_entry.id   AF-A0A518HX40-F1
#
_cell.length_a   1.000
_cell.length_b   1.000
_cell.length_c   1.000
_cell.angle_alpha   90.00
_cell.angle_beta   90.00
_cell.angle_gamma   90.00
#
_symmetry.space_group_name_H-M   'P 1'
#
loop_
_entity.id
_entity.type
_entity.pdbx_description
1 polymer ?
#
loop_
_entity_poly.entity_id
_entity_poly.type
_entity_poly.pdbx_seq_one_letter_code
_entity_poly.pdbx_strand_id
1 'polypeptide(L)'
;MSDEANTSQTPAPRRYQFSIGTLLLWIAIGALAANTVIMNRQITRLKQGLASQQPLSPKEVAKQFEQSTTLGTVTTTVKDVRYSAEAEAYRVSFSWNDSASGKTWHSDVRLDHDGFGVYYGQIRNGPFIQPLGYKEAFPVAVTTPSSFED
;
A
#
# COMPACT_ATOMS: atom_id res chain seq x y z
N MET A 1 -82.90 -15.35 31.93
CA MET A 1 -81.91 -16.37 31.53
C MET A 1 -81.95 -16.45 30.01
N SER A 2 -80.96 -16.11 29.21
CA SER A 2 -79.72 -15.33 29.38
C SER A 2 -79.37 -14.92 27.94
N ASP A 3 -79.24 -13.62 27.68
CA ASP A 3 -78.71 -13.09 26.44
C ASP A 3 -77.20 -13.25 26.44
N GLU A 4 -76.61 -14.01 25.51
CA GLU A 4 -75.20 -13.89 25.17
C GLU A 4 -75.00 -14.04 23.66
N ALA A 5 -75.10 -12.91 22.97
CA ALA A 5 -74.64 -12.75 21.59
C ALA A 5 -73.11 -12.78 21.58
N ASN A 6 -72.55 -13.94 21.25
CA ASN A 6 -71.11 -14.15 21.11
C ASN A 6 -70.62 -13.41 19.84
N THR A 7 -70.15 -12.18 20.03
CA THR A 7 -69.68 -11.31 18.95
C THR A 7 -68.26 -11.74 18.59
N SER A 8 -68.10 -12.45 17.48
CA SER A 8 -66.79 -12.82 16.93
C SER A 8 -66.03 -11.56 16.52
N GLN A 9 -65.14 -11.06 17.38
CA GLN A 9 -64.18 -10.02 17.00
C GLN A 9 -63.14 -10.60 16.04
N THR A 10 -63.29 -10.33 14.75
CA THR A 10 -62.25 -10.59 13.75
C THR A 10 -61.10 -9.59 13.97
N PRO A 11 -59.84 -10.04 14.15
CA PRO A 11 -58.73 -9.12 14.34
C PRO A 11 -58.48 -8.33 13.05
N ALA A 12 -58.55 -7.00 13.14
CA ALA A 12 -58.24 -6.12 12.02
C ALA A 12 -56.76 -6.29 11.59
N PRO A 13 -56.47 -6.35 10.28
CA PRO A 13 -55.11 -6.54 9.81
C PRO A 13 -54.25 -5.32 10.18
N ARG A 14 -53.18 -5.54 10.94
CA ARG A 14 -52.15 -4.52 11.21
C ARG A 14 -51.54 -4.10 9.87
N ARG A 15 -51.89 -2.91 9.39
CA ARG A 15 -51.25 -2.28 8.24
C ARG A 15 -49.79 -2.03 8.61
N TYR A 16 -48.86 -2.60 7.83
CA TYR A 16 -47.45 -2.26 7.92
C TYR A 16 -47.28 -0.76 7.63
N GLN A 17 -47.14 0.04 8.66
CA GLN A 17 -46.78 1.45 8.52
C GLN A 17 -45.29 1.51 8.20
N PHE A 18 -44.96 1.45 6.92
CA PHE A 18 -43.62 1.80 6.46
C PHE A 18 -43.40 3.29 6.77
N SER A 19 -42.63 3.56 7.82
CA SER A 19 -42.24 4.93 8.13
C SER A 19 -41.39 5.46 6.98
N ILE A 20 -41.73 6.66 6.50
CA ILE A 20 -40.94 7.39 5.49
C ILE A 20 -39.48 7.53 5.95
N GLY A 21 -39.25 7.63 7.27
CA GLY A 21 -37.90 7.65 7.84
C GLY A 21 -37.12 6.35 7.58
N THR A 22 -37.78 5.19 7.63
CA THR A 22 -37.15 3.91 7.29
C THR A 22 -36.82 3.83 5.80
N LEU A 23 -37.69 4.36 4.93
CA LEU A 23 -37.43 4.43 3.48
C LEU A 23 -36.22 5.33 3.17
N LEU A 24 -36.15 6.50 3.78
CA LEU A 24 -35.04 7.44 3.62
C LEU A 24 -33.71 6.87 4.15
N LEU A 25 -33.76 6.13 5.26
CA LEU A 25 -32.58 5.44 5.81
C LEU A 25 -32.03 4.41 4.81
N TRP A 26 -32.89 3.60 4.19
CA TRP A 26 -32.47 2.63 3.18
C TRP A 26 -31.89 3.31 1.93
N ILE A 27 -32.45 4.46 1.52
CA ILE A 27 -31.90 5.25 0.42
C ILE A 27 -30.50 5.77 0.77
N ALA A 28 -30.30 6.28 1.99
CA ALA A 28 -29.00 6.77 2.44
C ALA A 28 -27.95 5.65 2.51
N ILE A 29 -28.32 4.47 3.03
CA ILE A 29 -27.45 3.29 3.07
C ILE A 29 -27.11 2.84 1.64
N GLY A 30 -28.10 2.78 0.75
CA GLY A 30 -27.90 2.42 -0.65
C GLY A 30 -26.98 3.39 -1.38
N ALA A 31 -27.15 4.70 -1.18
CA ALA A 31 -26.31 5.74 -1.76
C ALA A 31 -24.86 5.65 -1.23
N LEU A 32 -24.67 5.44 0.07
CA LEU A 32 -23.35 5.30 0.68
C LEU A 32 -22.62 4.04 0.19
N ALA A 33 -23.33 2.92 0.07
CA ALA A 33 -22.81 1.67 -0.46
C ALA A 33 -22.42 1.83 -1.94
N ALA A 34 -23.29 2.43 -2.76
CA ALA A 34 -23.01 2.71 -4.17
C ALA A 34 -21.78 3.61 -4.34
N ASN A 35 -21.67 4.67 -3.53
CA ASN A 35 -20.52 5.56 -3.56
C ASN A 35 -19.21 4.83 -3.19
N THR A 36 -19.23 4.02 -2.14
CA THR A 36 -18.09 3.19 -1.73
C THR A 36 -17.65 2.23 -2.85
N VAL A 37 -18.61 1.60 -3.55
CA VAL A 37 -18.33 0.70 -4.67
C VAL A 37 -17.71 1.45 -5.86
N ILE A 38 -18.25 2.62 -6.21
CA ILE A 38 -17.72 3.46 -7.31
C ILE A 38 -16.30 3.93 -6.97
N MET A 39 -16.09 4.41 -5.74
CA MET A 39 -14.78 4.87 -5.28
C MET A 39 -13.75 3.75 -5.29
N ASN A 40 -14.11 2.55 -4.80
CA ASN A 40 -13.23 1.38 -4.89
C ASN A 40 -12.90 1.01 -6.33
N ARG A 41 -13.86 1.06 -7.25
CA ARG A 41 -13.61 0.78 -8.68
C ARG A 41 -12.67 1.82 -9.31
N GLN A 42 -12.83 3.09 -8.97
CA GLN A 42 -11.93 4.14 -9.45
C GLN A 42 -10.51 3.93 -8.91
N ILE A 43 -10.36 3.68 -7.61
CA ILE A 43 -9.05 3.38 -6.99
C ILE A 43 -8.42 2.15 -7.63
N THR A 44 -9.17 1.07 -7.88
CA THR A 44 -8.63 -0.12 -8.54
C THR A 44 -8.20 0.17 -9.99
N ARG A 45 -8.94 1.00 -10.74
CA ARG A 45 -8.53 1.39 -12.10
C ARG A 45 -7.29 2.28 -12.10
N LEU A 46 -7.19 3.21 -11.15
CA LEU A 46 -5.99 4.03 -10.93
C LEU A 46 -4.78 3.14 -10.58
N LYS A 47 -4.97 2.17 -9.68
CA LYS A 47 -3.96 1.17 -9.33
C LYS A 47 -3.54 0.33 -10.53
N GLN A 48 -4.48 -0.09 -11.38
CA GLN A 48 -4.16 -0.85 -12.61
C GLN A 48 -3.41 0.00 -13.64
N GLY A 49 -3.76 1.29 -13.77
CA GLY A 49 -3.01 2.23 -14.60
C GLY A 49 -1.58 2.44 -14.11
N LEU A 50 -1.39 2.53 -12.79
CA LEU A 50 -0.06 2.63 -12.17
C LEU A 50 0.73 1.32 -12.26
N ALA A 51 0.08 0.17 -12.06
CA ALA A 51 0.70 -1.15 -12.21
C ALA A 51 1.07 -1.49 -13.67
N SER A 52 0.52 -0.76 -14.65
CA SER A 52 0.91 -0.88 -16.04
C SER A 52 2.20 -0.11 -16.39
N GLN A 53 2.76 0.66 -15.45
CA GLN A 53 4.07 1.27 -15.62
C GLN A 53 5.14 0.18 -15.73
N GLN A 54 6.01 0.29 -16.73
CA GLN A 54 7.14 -0.61 -16.87
C GLN A 54 8.02 -0.56 -15.61
N PRO A 55 8.57 -1.70 -15.16
CA PRO A 55 9.54 -1.71 -14.08
C PRO A 55 10.71 -0.78 -14.44
N LEU A 56 11.18 0.00 -13.46
CA LEU A 56 12.35 0.85 -13.60
C LEU A 56 13.54 0.06 -14.15
N SER A 57 14.34 0.72 -15.00
CA SER A 57 15.59 0.12 -15.45
C SER A 57 16.49 -0.19 -14.23
N PRO A 58 17.23 -1.33 -14.22
CA PRO A 58 18.16 -1.65 -13.14
C PRO A 58 19.16 -0.53 -12.81
N LYS A 59 19.55 0.25 -13.84
CA LYS A 59 20.42 1.41 -13.69
C LYS A 59 19.80 2.55 -12.90
N GLU A 60 18.51 2.82 -13.12
CA GLU A 60 17.81 3.89 -12.38
C GLU A 60 17.55 3.47 -10.93
N VAL A 61 17.19 2.21 -10.71
CA VAL A 61 17.10 1.64 -9.35
C VAL A 61 18.43 1.76 -8.63
N ALA A 62 19.55 1.38 -9.26
CA ALA A 62 20.88 1.50 -8.69
C ALA A 62 21.20 2.96 -8.29
N LYS A 63 20.93 3.91 -9.18
CA LYS A 63 21.19 5.34 -8.95
C LYS A 63 20.38 5.87 -7.76
N GLN A 64 19.06 5.66 -7.74
CA GLN A 64 18.21 6.12 -6.63
C GLN A 64 18.60 5.44 -5.31
N PHE A 65 18.96 4.16 -5.37
CA PHE A 65 19.44 3.41 -4.21
C PHE A 65 20.73 4.00 -3.65
N GLU A 66 21.74 4.25 -4.48
CA GLU A 66 23.00 4.86 -4.05
C GLU A 66 22.79 6.26 -3.46
N GLN A 67 21.91 7.07 -4.07
CA GLN A 67 21.56 8.40 -3.58
C GLN A 67 20.88 8.38 -2.21
N SER A 68 20.00 7.41 -1.96
CA SER A 68 19.28 7.30 -0.69
C SER A 68 20.09 6.63 0.43
N THR A 69 21.11 5.84 0.07
CA THR A 69 21.89 5.04 1.03
C THR A 69 23.32 5.54 1.24
N THR A 70 23.77 6.54 0.47
CA THR A 70 25.03 7.25 0.71
C THR A 70 24.76 8.42 1.65
N LEU A 71 25.10 8.26 2.93
CA LEU A 71 24.78 9.20 3.99
C LEU A 71 25.94 9.29 4.99
N GLY A 72 26.31 10.52 5.36
CA GLY A 72 27.34 10.77 6.38
C GLY A 72 28.68 10.12 6.04
N THR A 73 29.13 9.20 6.89
CA THR A 73 30.40 8.46 6.74
C THR A 73 30.27 7.21 5.87
N VAL A 74 29.05 6.85 5.45
CA VAL A 74 28.76 5.64 4.68
C VAL A 74 28.60 6.01 3.21
N THR A 75 29.50 5.50 2.37
CA THR A 75 29.40 5.64 0.91
C THR A 75 28.97 4.31 0.30
N THR A 76 27.83 4.29 -0.38
CA THR A 76 27.24 3.07 -0.95
C THR A 76 27.51 2.98 -2.45
N THR A 77 27.76 1.77 -2.94
CA THR A 77 27.93 1.46 -4.36
C THR A 77 27.17 0.18 -4.68
N VAL A 78 26.27 0.26 -5.65
CA VAL A 78 25.49 -0.88 -6.13
C VAL A 78 26.33 -1.72 -7.07
N LYS A 79 26.29 -3.04 -6.87
CA LYS A 79 27.04 -4.03 -7.66
C LYS A 79 26.18 -4.74 -8.68
N ASP A 80 24.94 -5.03 -8.32
CA ASP A 80 24.00 -5.75 -9.18
C ASP A 80 22.57 -5.41 -8.78
N VAL A 81 21.68 -5.33 -9.77
CA VAL A 81 20.25 -5.11 -9.57
C VAL A 81 19.49 -6.09 -10.44
N ARG A 82 18.67 -6.94 -9.81
CA ARG A 82 17.85 -7.94 -10.50
C ARG A 82 16.39 -7.71 -10.23
N TYR A 83 15.60 -7.65 -11.29
CA TYR A 83 14.15 -7.60 -11.20
C TYR A 83 13.56 -9.01 -11.27
N SER A 84 12.59 -9.31 -10.42
CA SER A 84 11.75 -10.51 -10.50
C SER A 84 10.31 -10.12 -10.81
N ALA A 85 9.83 -10.49 -12.00
CA ALA A 85 8.46 -10.22 -12.41
C ALA A 85 7.42 -11.02 -11.60
N GLU A 86 7.77 -12.24 -11.16
CA GLU A 86 6.89 -13.07 -10.34
C GLU A 86 6.64 -12.47 -8.95
N ALA A 87 7.68 -11.84 -8.38
CA ALA A 87 7.64 -11.28 -7.04
C ALA A 87 7.36 -9.76 -7.03
N GLU A 88 7.24 -9.13 -8.21
CA GLU A 88 7.21 -7.68 -8.40
C GLU A 88 8.22 -6.96 -7.51
N ALA A 89 9.48 -7.43 -7.51
CA ALA A 89 10.48 -6.97 -6.57
C ALA A 89 11.86 -6.85 -7.21
N TYR A 90 12.66 -5.93 -6.69
CA TYR A 90 14.08 -5.84 -7.00
C TYR A 90 14.91 -6.50 -5.89
N ARG A 91 15.97 -7.20 -6.28
CA ARG A 91 17.08 -7.53 -5.40
C ARG A 91 18.26 -6.64 -5.77
N VAL A 92 18.72 -5.84 -4.82
CA VAL A 92 19.85 -4.93 -4.96
C VAL A 92 21.01 -5.47 -4.15
N SER A 93 22.09 -5.84 -4.82
CA SER A 93 23.37 -6.21 -4.20
C SER A 93 24.25 -4.98 -4.16
N PHE A 94 24.76 -4.61 -2.99
CA PHE A 94 25.55 -3.38 -2.81
C PHE A 94 26.73 -3.60 -1.87
N SER A 95 27.69 -2.69 -1.96
CA SER A 95 28.79 -2.55 -1.02
C SER A 95 28.76 -1.16 -0.41
N TRP A 96 29.27 -1.00 0.81
CA TRP A 96 29.51 0.32 1.38
C TRP A 96 30.89 0.40 2.01
N ASN A 97 31.46 1.58 1.95
CA ASN A 97 32.66 1.94 2.70
C ASN A 97 32.24 2.81 3.89
N ASP A 98 32.69 2.42 5.08
CA ASP A 98 32.60 3.27 6.27
C ASP A 98 33.91 4.05 6.42
N SER A 99 33.85 5.36 6.25
CA SER A 99 35.04 6.23 6.30
C SER A 99 35.71 6.25 7.68
N ALA A 100 35.00 5.87 8.76
CA ALA A 100 35.58 5.80 10.09
C ALA A 100 36.48 4.56 10.26
N SER A 101 36.07 3.41 9.73
CA SER A 101 36.83 2.16 9.82
C SER A 101 37.69 1.85 8.58
N GLY A 102 37.44 2.53 7.46
CA GLY A 102 38.06 2.26 6.15
C GLY A 102 37.66 0.92 5.54
N LYS A 103 36.72 0.19 6.16
CA LYS A 103 36.32 -1.16 5.73
C LYS A 103 35.23 -1.08 4.69
N THR A 104 35.33 -1.97 3.70
CA THR A 104 34.28 -2.20 2.71
C THR A 104 33.49 -3.46 3.08
N TRP A 105 32.17 -3.32 3.16
CA TRP A 105 31.23 -4.39 3.45
C TRP A 105 30.31 -4.63 2.27
N HIS A 106 29.60 -5.75 2.29
CA HIS A 106 28.68 -6.16 1.22
C HIS A 106 27.39 -6.70 1.84
N SER A 107 26.26 -6.40 1.21
CA SER A 107 24.94 -6.91 1.59
C SER A 107 24.01 -6.87 0.38
N ASP A 108 22.91 -7.58 0.48
CA ASP A 108 21.77 -7.45 -0.41
C ASP A 108 20.55 -6.92 0.34
N VAL A 109 19.63 -6.32 -0.41
CA VAL A 109 18.31 -5.94 0.06
C VAL A 109 17.28 -6.22 -1.02
N ARG A 110 16.10 -6.65 -0.57
CA ARG A 110 14.93 -6.81 -1.42
C ARG A 110 14.06 -5.56 -1.31
N LEU A 111 13.67 -5.00 -2.45
CA LEU A 111 12.73 -3.90 -2.58
C LEU A 111 11.42 -4.44 -3.15
N ASP A 112 10.38 -4.47 -2.35
CA ASP A 112 9.06 -4.95 -2.73
C ASP A 112 8.19 -3.80 -3.24
N HIS A 113 7.46 -4.03 -4.33
CA HIS A 113 6.53 -3.04 -4.88
C HIS A 113 5.33 -2.83 -3.95
N ASP A 114 4.98 -1.58 -3.69
CA ASP A 114 3.84 -1.20 -2.84
C ASP A 114 2.49 -1.15 -3.60
N GLY A 115 2.53 -1.32 -4.92
CA GLY A 115 1.36 -1.23 -5.80
C GLY A 115 1.03 0.20 -6.27
N PHE A 116 1.84 1.19 -5.91
CA PHE A 116 1.65 2.61 -6.21
C PHE A 116 2.89 3.25 -6.85
N GLY A 117 3.84 2.44 -7.34
CA GLY A 117 5.06 2.93 -7.97
C GLY A 117 6.23 3.13 -7.01
N VAL A 118 6.14 2.65 -5.76
CA VAL A 118 7.27 2.67 -4.84
C VAL A 118 7.75 1.25 -4.56
N TYR A 119 9.06 1.06 -4.64
CA TYR A 119 9.73 -0.17 -4.23
C TYR A 119 10.43 0.08 -2.90
N TYR A 120 9.99 -0.61 -1.84
CA TYR A 120 10.43 -0.38 -0.48
C TYR A 120 11.19 -1.58 0.09
N GLY A 121 12.25 -1.31 0.85
CA GLY A 121 13.01 -2.33 1.57
C GLY A 121 13.65 -1.80 2.85
N GLN A 122 14.30 -2.71 3.58
CA GLN A 122 14.97 -2.39 4.84
C GLN A 122 16.36 -3.03 4.88
N ILE A 123 17.39 -2.21 5.13
CA ILE A 123 18.75 -2.68 5.39
C ILE A 123 18.87 -2.93 6.90
N ARG A 124 19.08 -4.18 7.30
CA ARG A 124 19.20 -4.61 8.71
C ARG A 124 20.63 -4.94 9.13
N ASN A 125 21.61 -4.55 8.31
CA ASN A 125 23.00 -4.87 8.54
C ASN A 125 23.58 -3.95 9.63
N GLY A 126 23.98 -4.51 10.78
CA GLY A 126 24.53 -3.77 11.92
C GLY A 126 25.64 -2.78 11.53
N PRO A 127 26.73 -3.25 10.89
CA PRO A 127 27.78 -2.38 10.36
C PRO A 127 27.35 -1.27 9.39
N PHE A 128 26.18 -1.38 8.75
CA PHE A 128 25.60 -0.30 7.95
C PHE A 128 24.80 0.70 8.80
N ILE A 129 23.95 0.20 9.71
CA ILE A 129 22.96 1.03 10.42
C ILE A 129 23.53 1.75 11.66
N GLN A 130 24.53 1.16 12.32
CA GLN A 130 25.12 1.72 13.55
C GLN A 130 25.80 3.08 13.34
N PRO A 131 26.63 3.29 12.29
CA PRO A 131 27.23 4.60 12.02
C PRO A 131 26.18 5.69 11.73
N LEU A 132 25.02 5.29 11.22
CA LEU A 132 23.90 6.18 10.91
C LEU A 132 22.98 6.44 12.12
N GLY A 133 23.25 5.83 13.29
CA GLY A 133 22.44 6.00 14.51
C GLY A 133 21.14 5.18 14.55
N TYR A 134 20.95 4.23 13.62
CA TYR A 134 19.77 3.36 13.58
C TYR A 134 19.97 2.12 14.46
N LYS A 135 18.90 1.70 15.14
CA LYS A 135 18.93 0.55 16.08
C LYS A 135 18.58 -0.79 15.44
N GLU A 136 17.67 -0.80 14.46
CA GLU A 136 17.10 -2.05 13.92
C GLU A 136 17.22 -2.15 12.39
N ALA A 137 16.84 -1.09 11.68
CA ALA A 137 16.81 -1.08 10.23
C ALA A 137 16.94 0.33 9.67
N PHE A 138 17.53 0.45 8.49
CA PHE A 138 17.51 1.65 7.66
C PHE A 138 16.50 1.45 6.52
N PRO A 139 15.44 2.27 6.43
CA PRO A 139 14.46 2.18 5.35
C PRO A 139 15.05 2.72 4.05
N VAL A 140 14.77 2.04 2.94
CA VAL A 140 15.17 2.48 1.60
C VAL A 140 13.99 2.36 0.66
N ALA A 141 13.82 3.37 -0.20
CA ALA A 141 12.74 3.43 -1.17
C ALA A 141 13.28 3.91 -2.53
N VAL A 142 12.76 3.30 -3.59
CA VAL A 142 12.97 3.71 -4.98
C VAL A 142 11.62 3.99 -5.59
N THR A 143 11.47 5.13 -6.25
CA THR A 143 10.17 5.61 -6.74
C THR A 143 10.16 5.65 -8.27
N THR A 144 9.12 5.09 -8.87
CA THR A 144 8.85 5.24 -10.29
C THR A 144 8.32 6.65 -10.54
N PRO A 145 8.80 7.34 -11.60
CA PRO A 145 8.28 8.65 -11.94
C PRO A 145 6.78 8.57 -12.24
N SER A 146 6.02 9.55 -11.74
CA SER A 146 4.59 9.59 -11.97
C SER A 146 4.32 9.98 -13.43
N SER A 147 3.34 9.34 -14.08
CA SER A 147 2.94 9.71 -15.45
C SER A 147 2.06 10.98 -15.50
N PHE A 148 1.95 11.71 -14.39
CA PHE A 148 1.10 12.90 -14.24
C PHE A 148 1.90 14.21 -14.19
N GLU A 149 3.22 14.15 -14.38
CA GLU A 149 4.13 15.30 -14.29
C GLU A 149 4.58 15.88 -15.65
N ASP A 150 3.94 15.50 -16.77
CA ASP A 150 4.14 16.12 -18.09
C ASP A 150 2.94 16.99 -18.53
#